data_AF-A0A2M7U128-F1
#
_entry.id   AF-A0A2M7U128-F1
#
_cell.length_a   1.000
_cell.length_b   1.000
_cell.length_c   1.000
_cell.angle_alpha   90.00
_cell.angle_beta   90.00
_cell.angle_gamma   90.00
#
_symmetry.space_group_name_H-M   'P 1'
#
loop_
_entity.id
_entity.type
_entity.pdbx_description
1 polymer ?
#
loop_
_entity_poly.entity_id
_entity_poly.type
_entity_poly.pdbx_seq_one_letter_code
_entity_poly.pdbx_strand_id
1 'polypeptide(L)'
;MITDQDINKLAKVFATKDDLQSMESNIRRDMATKDDLQSMESNIRHDMATKDDITEIKQDMKRFATKDDLKRFANKEDVRDIVKESTESIVEGVRIIIDMLGETSNKTEQNTEEVQGHRIAIGDHEERIRLLEQPSQI
;
A
#
# COMPACT_ATOMS: atom_id res chain seq x y z
N MET A 1 -70.16 70.37 19.93
CA MET A 1 -69.28 70.11 21.09
C MET A 1 -69.11 68.62 21.22
N ILE A 2 -67.91 68.14 21.55
CA ILE A 2 -67.73 66.73 21.93
C ILE A 2 -68.43 66.52 23.28
N THR A 3 -69.11 65.39 23.46
CA THR A 3 -69.82 65.06 24.70
C THR A 3 -69.00 64.09 25.55
N ASP A 4 -69.29 63.99 26.85
CA ASP A 4 -68.66 62.99 27.73
C ASP A 4 -68.94 61.55 27.25
N GLN A 5 -70.05 61.36 26.53
CA GLN A 5 -70.37 60.08 25.88
C GLN A 5 -69.41 59.76 24.73
N ASP A 6 -68.95 60.78 23.99
CA ASP A 6 -67.94 60.65 22.94
C ASP A 6 -66.54 60.40 23.53
N ILE A 7 -66.20 61.07 24.65
CA ILE A 7 -64.94 60.86 25.38
C ILE A 7 -64.86 59.43 25.93
N ASN A 8 -65.95 58.91 26.52
CA ASN A 8 -66.00 57.55 27.04
C ASN A 8 -65.92 56.47 25.95
N LYS A 9 -66.45 56.73 24.75
CA LYS A 9 -66.29 55.83 23.61
C LYS A 9 -64.83 55.81 23.13
N LEU A 10 -64.17 56.97 23.05
CA LEU A 10 -62.76 57.06 22.69
C LEU A 10 -61.86 56.35 23.69
N ALA A 11 -62.08 56.53 24.99
CA ALA A 11 -61.34 55.85 26.05
C ALA A 11 -61.40 54.32 25.97
N LYS A 12 -62.47 53.75 25.38
CA LYS A 12 -62.61 52.30 25.15
C LYS A 12 -61.95 51.80 23.86
N VAL A 13 -61.62 52.67 22.91
CA VAL A 13 -61.03 52.30 21.61
C VAL A 13 -59.50 52.34 21.66
N PHE A 14 -58.92 53.18 22.53
CA PHE A 14 -57.47 53.27 22.67
C PHE A 14 -56.91 52.17 23.57
N ALA A 15 -55.77 51.63 23.15
CA ALA A 15 -54.97 50.75 23.99
C ALA A 15 -54.53 51.49 25.26
N THR A 16 -54.63 50.78 26.38
CA THR A 16 -54.22 51.24 27.69
C THR A 16 -52.73 50.98 27.91
N LYS A 17 -52.21 51.55 29.00
CA LYS A 17 -50.85 51.24 29.46
C LYS A 17 -50.69 49.74 29.76
N ASP A 18 -51.74 49.11 30.28
CA ASP A 18 -51.74 47.69 30.63
C ASP A 18 -51.68 46.80 29.39
N ASP A 19 -52.33 47.22 28.29
CA ASP A 19 -52.24 46.56 26.98
C ASP A 19 -50.80 46.61 26.45
N LEU A 20 -50.12 47.77 26.54
CA LEU A 20 -48.73 47.92 26.10
C LEU A 20 -47.74 47.13 26.96
N GLN A 21 -47.94 47.10 28.29
CA GLN A 21 -47.12 46.30 29.19
C GLN A 21 -47.29 44.80 28.93
N SER A 22 -48.52 44.36 28.66
CA SER A 22 -48.81 42.97 28.30
C SER A 22 -48.13 42.59 26.98
N MET A 23 -48.18 43.48 25.98
CA MET A 23 -47.47 43.29 24.71
C MET A 23 -45.95 43.24 24.89
N GLU A 24 -45.36 44.17 25.66
CA GLU A 24 -43.92 44.18 25.95
C GLU A 24 -43.48 42.88 26.64
N SER A 25 -44.25 42.42 27.63
CA SER A 25 -43.98 41.18 28.36
C SER A 25 -44.00 39.97 27.44
N ASN A 26 -45.00 39.88 26.55
CA ASN A 26 -45.10 38.77 25.60
C ASN A 26 -43.93 38.77 24.60
N ILE A 27 -43.59 39.94 24.04
CA ILE A 27 -42.47 40.08 23.10
C ILE A 27 -41.14 39.67 23.75
N ARG A 28 -40.88 40.09 25.00
CA ARG A 28 -39.66 39.70 25.72
C ARG A 28 -39.59 38.23 26.08
N ARG A 29 -40.73 37.60 26.28
CA ARG A 29 -40.82 36.19 26.66
C ARG A 29 -40.61 35.25 25.46
N ASP A 30 -41.03 35.67 24.27
CA ASP A 30 -40.99 34.83 23.07
C ASP A 30 -39.69 35.01 22.25
N MET A 31 -38.97 36.12 22.42
CA MET A 31 -37.71 36.36 21.72
C MET A 31 -36.50 35.83 22.49
N ALA A 32 -35.60 35.15 21.78
CA ALA A 32 -34.30 34.79 22.30
C ALA A 32 -33.49 36.05 22.66
N THR A 33 -32.84 36.00 23.80
CA THR A 33 -31.93 37.04 24.29
C THR A 33 -30.55 36.90 23.66
N LYS A 34 -29.70 37.90 23.87
CA LYS A 34 -28.30 37.84 23.48
C LYS A 34 -27.57 36.67 24.18
N ASP A 35 -27.93 36.40 25.43
CA ASP A 35 -27.31 35.34 26.23
C ASP A 35 -27.70 33.94 25.73
N ASP A 36 -28.94 33.79 25.24
CA ASP A 36 -29.39 32.55 24.58
C ASP A 36 -28.56 32.26 23.33
N LEU A 37 -28.32 33.29 22.49
CA LEU A 37 -27.51 33.14 21.27
C LEU A 37 -26.03 32.85 21.57
N GLN A 38 -25.47 33.47 22.62
CA GLN A 38 -24.09 33.19 23.05
C GLN A 38 -23.95 31.77 23.59
N SER A 39 -24.93 31.30 24.35
CA SER A 39 -24.95 29.93 24.85
C SER A 39 -25.05 28.92 23.71
N MET A 40 -25.90 29.20 22.71
CA MET A 40 -25.98 28.38 21.50
C MET A 40 -24.67 28.39 20.69
N GLU A 41 -24.05 29.55 20.50
CA GLU A 41 -22.76 29.65 19.79
C GLU A 41 -21.67 28.84 20.49
N SER A 42 -21.58 28.94 21.82
CA SER A 42 -20.62 28.19 22.63
C SER A 42 -20.83 26.68 22.50
N ASN A 43 -22.08 26.21 22.60
CA ASN A 43 -22.40 24.78 22.49
C ASN A 43 -22.07 24.25 21.09
N ILE A 44 -22.42 24.99 20.04
CA ILE A 44 -22.10 24.60 18.65
C ILE A 44 -20.60 24.51 18.45
N ARG A 45 -19.81 25.47 18.95
CA ARG A 45 -18.34 25.43 18.84
C ARG A 45 -17.70 24.34 19.69
N HIS A 46 -18.32 23.94 20.80
CA HIS A 46 -17.82 22.86 21.64
C HIS A 46 -18.07 21.49 21.00
N ASP A 47 -19.27 21.28 20.46
CA ASP A 47 -19.72 19.96 20.00
C ASP A 47 -19.45 19.72 18.50
N MET A 48 -19.30 20.78 17.70
CA MET A 48 -19.11 20.68 16.25
C MET A 48 -17.77 21.25 15.80
N ALA A 49 -17.14 20.53 14.87
CA ALA A 49 -15.97 21.02 14.16
C ALA A 49 -16.32 22.30 13.39
N THR A 50 -15.46 23.30 13.53
CA THR A 50 -15.53 24.57 12.82
C THR A 50 -14.96 24.45 11.41
N LYS A 51 -15.10 25.52 10.63
CA LYS A 51 -14.48 25.59 9.30
C LYS A 51 -12.95 25.48 9.39
N ASP A 52 -12.37 26.02 10.46
CA ASP A 52 -10.92 26.05 10.66
C ASP A 52 -10.38 24.64 10.92
N ASP A 53 -11.08 23.86 11.76
CA ASP A 53 -10.77 22.44 12.01
C ASP A 53 -10.80 21.62 10.70
N ILE A 54 -11.82 21.85 9.86
CA ILE A 54 -11.94 21.17 8.56
C ILE A 54 -10.80 21.58 7.61
N THR A 55 -10.38 22.85 7.62
CA THR A 55 -9.25 23.28 6.79
C THR A 55 -7.92 22.69 7.23
N GLU A 56 -7.69 22.56 8.54
CA GLU A 56 -6.49 21.91 9.07
C GLU A 56 -6.44 20.42 8.68
N ILE A 57 -7.54 19.69 8.89
CA ILE A 57 -7.67 18.29 8.46
C ILE A 57 -7.39 18.15 6.96
N LYS A 58 -7.93 19.05 6.13
CA LYS A 58 -7.67 19.04 4.67
C LYS A 58 -6.21 19.27 4.33
N GLN A 59 -5.49 20.12 5.08
CA GLN A 59 -4.06 20.33 4.85
C GLN A 59 -3.26 19.08 5.24
N ASP A 60 -3.59 18.46 6.36
CA ASP A 60 -2.92 17.23 6.79
C ASP A 60 -3.19 16.04 5.86
N MET A 61 -4.40 15.93 5.31
CA MET A 61 -4.73 14.92 4.31
C MET A 61 -3.84 14.98 3.07
N LYS A 62 -3.34 16.17 2.68
CA LYS A 62 -2.43 16.31 1.53
C LYS A 62 -1.05 15.68 1.75
N ARG A 63 -0.68 15.36 3.00
CA ARG A 63 0.59 14.70 3.32
C ARG A 63 0.54 13.19 3.10
N PHE A 64 -0.65 12.61 3.02
CA PHE A 64 -0.81 11.17 2.81
C PHE A 64 -0.69 10.83 1.32
N ALA A 65 0.00 9.71 1.03
CA ALA A 65 0.06 9.16 -0.31
C ALA A 65 -1.34 8.76 -0.79
N THR A 66 -1.64 9.07 -2.05
CA THR A 66 -2.90 8.68 -2.69
C THR A 66 -2.82 7.25 -3.24
N LYS A 67 -3.96 6.70 -3.65
CA LYS A 67 -3.98 5.40 -4.34
C LYS A 67 -3.16 5.41 -5.63
N ASP A 68 -3.11 6.54 -6.33
CA ASP A 68 -2.32 6.67 -7.56
C ASP A 68 -0.81 6.71 -7.25
N ASP A 69 -0.40 7.27 -6.10
CA ASP A 69 0.98 7.21 -5.63
C ASP A 69 1.47 5.79 -5.35
N LEU A 70 0.56 4.86 -5.08
CA LEU A 70 0.90 3.47 -4.78
C LEU A 70 1.01 2.60 -6.05
N LYS A 71 0.43 3.01 -7.17
CA LYS A 71 0.44 2.24 -8.43
C LYS A 71 1.84 2.04 -9.04
N ARG A 72 2.80 2.89 -8.69
CA ARG A 72 4.19 2.80 -9.16
C ARG A 72 5.03 1.74 -8.43
N PHE A 73 4.53 1.20 -7.32
CA PHE A 73 5.26 0.17 -6.58
C PHE A 73 4.91 -1.22 -7.08
N ALA A 74 5.93 -2.07 -7.19
CA ALA A 74 5.74 -3.47 -7.50
C ALA A 74 4.85 -4.12 -6.44
N ASN A 75 3.88 -4.90 -6.91
CA ASN A 75 2.97 -5.66 -6.07
C ASN A 75 3.51 -7.08 -5.86
N LYS A 76 2.78 -7.89 -5.08
CA LYS A 76 3.21 -9.26 -4.74
C LYS A 76 3.23 -10.21 -5.94
N GLU A 77 2.40 -9.98 -6.95
CA GLU A 77 2.36 -10.75 -8.19
C GLU A 77 3.58 -10.43 -9.04
N ASP A 78 3.93 -9.14 -9.20
CA ASP A 78 5.13 -8.72 -9.93
C ASP A 78 6.40 -9.43 -9.40
N VAL A 79 6.53 -9.53 -8.08
CA VAL A 79 7.66 -10.24 -7.44
C VAL A 79 7.60 -11.75 -7.71
N ARG A 80 6.41 -12.36 -7.68
CA ARG A 80 6.27 -13.79 -7.98
C ARG A 80 6.63 -14.10 -9.43
N ASP A 81 6.24 -13.24 -10.36
CA ASP A 81 6.53 -13.42 -11.77
C ASP A 81 8.04 -13.35 -12.03
N ILE A 82 8.73 -12.36 -11.45
CA ILE A 82 10.20 -12.26 -11.51
C ILE A 82 10.87 -13.51 -10.93
N VAL A 83 10.42 -13.97 -9.76
CA VAL A 83 10.98 -15.18 -9.13
C VAL A 83 10.74 -16.40 -10.00
N LYS A 84 9.53 -16.56 -10.54
CA LYS A 84 9.17 -17.68 -11.40
C LYS A 84 10.04 -17.72 -12.65
N GLU A 85 10.12 -16.62 -13.38
CA GLU A 85 10.94 -16.49 -14.58
C GLU A 85 12.42 -16.79 -14.29
N SER A 86 12.94 -16.23 -13.19
CA SER A 86 14.32 -16.48 -12.75
C SER A 86 14.54 -17.97 -12.40
N THR A 87 13.60 -18.60 -11.70
CA THR A 87 13.70 -20.02 -11.35
C THR A 87 13.63 -20.92 -12.57
N GLU A 88 12.75 -20.64 -13.53
CA GLU A 88 12.64 -21.39 -14.79
C GLU A 88 13.93 -21.28 -15.60
N SER A 89 14.49 -20.07 -15.72
CA SER A 89 15.77 -19.84 -16.40
C SER A 89 16.94 -20.59 -15.73
N ILE A 90 17.01 -20.56 -14.39
CA ILE A 90 18.04 -21.29 -13.64
C ILE A 90 17.90 -22.80 -13.83
N VAL A 91 16.68 -23.33 -13.74
CA VAL A 91 16.43 -24.77 -13.92
C VAL A 91 16.85 -25.23 -15.32
N GLU A 92 16.53 -24.47 -16.35
CA GLU A 92 16.94 -24.79 -17.72
C GLU A 92 18.46 -24.72 -17.89
N GLY A 93 19.11 -23.70 -17.33
CA GLY A 93 20.57 -23.60 -17.33
C GLY A 93 21.25 -24.79 -16.61
N VAL A 94 20.71 -25.21 -15.46
CA VAL A 94 21.20 -26.38 -14.73
C VAL A 94 21.02 -27.66 -15.53
N ARG A 95 19.88 -27.82 -16.23
CA ARG A 95 19.62 -28.98 -17.09
C ARG A 95 20.68 -29.10 -18.19
N ILE A 96 20.97 -28.01 -18.89
CA ILE A 96 22.00 -27.98 -19.94
C ILE A 96 23.38 -28.36 -19.36
N ILE A 97 23.72 -27.84 -18.18
CA ILE A 97 24.98 -28.19 -17.49
C ILE A 97 25.03 -29.69 -17.16
N ILE A 98 23.94 -30.28 -16.68
CA ILE A 98 23.86 -31.72 -16.40
C ILE A 98 24.10 -32.53 -17.68
N ASP A 99 23.48 -32.15 -18.80
CA ASP A 99 23.65 -32.84 -20.08
C ASP A 99 25.11 -32.76 -20.57
N MET A 100 25.71 -31.56 -20.55
CA MET A 100 27.12 -31.37 -20.90
C MET A 100 28.08 -32.15 -19.99
N LEU A 101 27.80 -32.21 -18.68
CA LEU A 101 28.59 -33.00 -17.73
C LEU A 101 28.46 -34.49 -18.01
N GLY A 102 27.27 -34.97 -18.37
CA GLY A 102 27.03 -36.36 -18.77
C GLY A 102 27.86 -36.74 -20.00
N GLU A 103 27.84 -35.91 -21.04
CA GLU A 103 28.65 -36.11 -22.25
C GLU A 103 30.15 -36.11 -21.94
N THR A 104 30.61 -35.15 -21.14
CA THR A 104 32.01 -35.04 -20.73
C THR A 104 32.46 -36.25 -19.90
N SER A 105 31.59 -36.74 -19.01
CA SER A 105 31.84 -37.95 -18.20
C SER A 105 32.03 -39.18 -19.10
N ASN A 106 31.10 -39.40 -20.04
CA ASN A 106 31.18 -40.51 -20.99
C ASN A 106 32.46 -40.44 -21.84
N LYS A 107 32.82 -39.25 -22.31
CA LYS A 107 34.05 -39.07 -23.10
C LYS A 107 35.31 -39.35 -22.27
N THR A 108 35.30 -38.97 -21.00
CA THR A 108 36.42 -39.23 -20.07
C THR A 108 36.56 -40.72 -19.77
N GLU A 109 35.45 -41.44 -19.62
CA GLU A 109 35.44 -42.90 -19.45
C GLU A 109 36.03 -43.61 -20.67
N GLN A 110 35.56 -43.27 -21.88
CA GLN A 110 36.11 -43.80 -23.13
C GLN A 110 37.62 -43.56 -23.28
N ASN A 111 38.07 -42.33 -22.99
CA ASN A 111 39.50 -42.02 -23.04
C ASN A 111 40.30 -42.83 -22.01
N THR A 112 39.71 -43.12 -20.84
CA THR A 112 40.35 -43.93 -19.80
C THR A 112 40.52 -45.37 -20.24
N GLU A 113 39.50 -45.95 -20.87
CA GLU A 113 39.54 -47.29 -21.46
C GLU A 113 40.60 -47.39 -22.58
N GLU A 114 40.64 -46.40 -23.48
CA GLU A 114 41.63 -46.34 -24.56
C GLU A 114 43.07 -46.28 -24.00
N VAL A 115 43.30 -45.41 -23.01
CA VAL A 115 44.61 -45.30 -22.33
C VAL A 115 44.99 -46.61 -21.63
N GLN A 116 44.04 -47.30 -21.00
CA GLN A 116 44.28 -48.61 -20.40
C GLN A 116 44.70 -49.63 -21.48
N GLY A 117 44.02 -49.64 -22.62
CA GLY A 117 44.38 -50.48 -23.76
C GLY A 117 45.79 -50.20 -24.29
N HIS A 118 46.14 -48.93 -24.48
CA HIS A 118 47.49 -48.53 -24.88
C HIS A 118 48.56 -48.96 -23.87
N ARG A 119 48.30 -48.85 -22.57
CA ARG A 119 49.25 -49.30 -21.53
C ARG A 119 49.52 -50.80 -21.60
N ILE A 120 48.48 -51.61 -21.86
CA ILE A 120 48.63 -53.06 -22.03
C ILE A 120 49.50 -53.36 -23.26
N ALA A 121 49.16 -52.78 -24.41
CA ALA A 121 49.90 -53.00 -25.65
C ALA A 121 51.38 -52.58 -25.55
N ILE A 122 51.67 -51.47 -24.86
CA ILE A 122 53.03 -51.02 -24.59
C ILE A 122 53.77 -52.02 -23.69
N GLY A 123 53.12 -52.55 -22.65
CA GLY A 123 53.71 -53.58 -21.79
C GLY A 123 54.10 -54.85 -22.57
N ASP A 124 53.20 -55.34 -23.44
CA ASP A 124 53.48 -56.49 -24.32
C ASP A 124 54.65 -56.19 -25.27
N HIS A 125 54.72 -54.97 -25.81
CA HIS A 125 55.84 -54.53 -26.65
C HIS A 125 57.16 -54.49 -25.86
N GLU A 126 57.18 -53.97 -24.63
CA GLU A 126 58.36 -53.95 -23.76
C GLU A 126 58.87 -55.36 -23.45
N GLU A 127 57.98 -56.32 -23.19
CA GLU A 127 58.35 -57.72 -22.96
C GLU A 127 58.98 -58.35 -24.20
N ARG A 128 58.38 -58.16 -25.38
CA ARG A 128 58.92 -58.64 -26.66
C ARG A 128 60.30 -58.04 -26.96
N ILE A 129 60.49 -56.75 -26.69
CA ILE A 129 61.78 -56.08 -26.87
C ILE A 129 62.82 -56.67 -25.92
N ARG A 130 62.49 -56.87 -24.64
CA ARG A 130 63.39 -57.50 -23.65
C ARG A 130 63.88 -58.88 -24.10
N LEU A 131 62.99 -59.71 -24.65
CA LEU A 131 63.35 -61.04 -25.16
C LEU A 131 64.32 -60.97 -26.35
N LEU A 132 64.21 -59.93 -27.19
CA LEU A 132 65.11 -59.72 -28.32
C LEU A 132 66.47 -59.13 -27.91
N GLU A 133 66.51 -58.30 -26.86
CA GLU A 133 67.73 -57.63 -26.37
C GLU A 133 68.65 -58.55 -25.55
N GLN A 134 68.13 -59.63 -24.95
CA GLN A 134 68.92 -60.60 -24.19
C GLN A 134 68.80 -62.05 -24.73
N PRO A 135 69.28 -62.33 -25.95
CA PRO A 135 69.14 -63.66 -26.55
C PRO A 135 70.05 -64.74 -25.92
N SER A 136 70.90 -64.41 -24.93
CA SER A 136 71.99 -65.28 -24.45
C SER A 136 71.92 -65.70 -22.97
N GLN A 137 70.73 -65.72 -22.35
CA GLN A 137 70.52 -66.35 -21.02
C GLN A 137 69.73 -67.66 -21.10
N ILE A 138 69.93 -68.43 -22.17
CA ILE A 138 69.57 -69.86 -22.25
C ILE A 138 70.87 -70.67 -22.23
#